data_AF-A0A1R1E925-F1
#
_entry.id   AF-A0A1R1E925-F1
#
_cell.length_a   1.000
_cell.length_b   1.000
_cell.length_c   1.000
_cell.angle_alpha   90.00
_cell.angle_beta   90.00
_cell.angle_gamma   90.00
#
_symmetry.space_group_name_H-M   'P 1'
#
loop_
_entity.id
_entity.type
_entity.pdbx_description
1 polymer ?
#
loop_
_entity_poly.entity_id
_entity_poly.type
_entity_poly.pdbx_seq_one_letter_code
_entity_poly.pdbx_strand_id
1 'polypeptide(L)'
;MGGSARDRRSGREEENGRQESDAPHLEDAGDYARAGSLPEIASLVELASIGSITREKALLSADSERIGEILQEAEEYRSKPEEGTTPEMLLDWSDSMRSLRVYTEEAPYLYRQNERLDGAAGLVLLREEEWLRTGHLKEIYAEWLNRDPGVDGREREIQERLMNRWKGHLVNLLHSLQGAPLTVALVSGRLKDYRKLKGDAALDIDMLRDIQLEALFRAAQSCQMQRIDCSLELLVPYPEDGEVFHRIHEFIDRVGEETLCHQRRSLRYRVGAMLDWDVRETAAAEIARFADFIVINGKHEGAWLMEYLASEEERGKVLSAGIPYSVLEELVYSIRRTKPAIRICLSGAVKPSDLAYVYRLGLNAVSTVPSELPGVRLAAAQWELLERQHELRRRSAQGRT
;
A
#
# COMPACT_ATOMS: atom_id res chain seq x y z
N MET A 1 -62.56 42.06 -21.40
CA MET A 1 -62.37 41.19 -22.59
C MET A 1 -60.90 41.27 -22.99
N GLY A 2 -60.21 40.11 -23.05
CA GLY A 2 -58.84 39.88 -23.57
C GLY A 2 -57.71 40.52 -22.75
N GLY A 3 -56.78 39.81 -22.10
CA GLY A 3 -55.76 38.88 -22.64
C GLY A 3 -54.43 39.65 -22.78
N SER A 4 -53.21 39.18 -22.52
CA SER A 4 -52.60 37.90 -22.13
C SER A 4 -51.09 38.15 -21.82
N ALA A 5 -50.47 37.22 -21.08
CA ALA A 5 -49.04 36.81 -21.09
C ALA A 5 -47.95 37.81 -20.63
N ARG A 6 -47.31 37.56 -19.47
CA ARG A 6 -46.06 36.79 -19.22
C ARG A 6 -44.79 37.49 -19.74
N ASP A 7 -43.84 37.83 -18.86
CA ASP A 7 -42.61 37.03 -18.73
C ASP A 7 -41.75 37.38 -17.50
N ARG A 8 -40.87 36.42 -17.19
CA ARG A 8 -40.11 36.14 -15.97
C ARG A 8 -38.95 37.11 -15.71
N ARG A 9 -38.65 37.34 -14.42
CA ARG A 9 -37.37 37.91 -13.96
C ARG A 9 -36.38 36.76 -13.71
N SER A 10 -35.25 36.78 -14.43
CA SER A 10 -34.05 35.99 -14.17
C SER A 10 -33.20 36.68 -13.11
N GLY A 11 -32.84 35.94 -12.06
CA GLY A 11 -31.73 36.27 -11.16
C GLY A 11 -30.53 35.45 -11.59
N ARG A 12 -29.39 36.12 -11.79
CA ARG A 12 -28.07 35.53 -12.05
C ARG A 12 -27.63 34.74 -10.81
N GLU A 13 -27.36 33.46 -10.98
CA GLU A 13 -26.46 32.69 -10.12
C GLU A 13 -25.12 32.58 -10.85
N GLU A 14 -24.05 33.01 -10.18
CA GLU A 14 -22.67 32.89 -10.63
C GLU A 14 -22.25 31.43 -10.51
N GLU A 15 -22.15 30.73 -11.65
CA GLU A 15 -21.50 29.43 -11.75
C GLU A 15 -19.98 29.61 -11.55
N ASN A 16 -19.51 29.25 -10.35
CA ASN A 16 -18.10 29.00 -10.11
C ASN A 16 -17.71 27.71 -10.84
N GLY A 17 -17.13 27.86 -12.03
CA GLY A 17 -16.52 26.77 -12.78
C GLY A 17 -15.38 26.13 -11.99
N ARG A 18 -15.64 24.95 -11.43
CA ARG A 18 -14.58 24.02 -11.05
C ARG A 18 -13.96 23.53 -12.36
N GLN A 19 -12.72 23.93 -12.65
CA GLN A 19 -11.93 23.35 -13.73
C GLN A 19 -11.86 21.84 -13.50
N GLU A 20 -12.47 21.06 -14.39
CA GLU A 20 -12.14 19.65 -14.55
C GLU A 20 -10.62 19.53 -14.71
N SER A 21 -9.98 18.65 -13.94
CA SER A 21 -8.54 18.47 -13.99
C SER A 21 -8.15 17.97 -15.40
N ASP A 22 -7.34 18.72 -16.13
CA ASP A 22 -6.66 18.34 -17.40
C ASP A 22 -5.65 17.18 -17.22
N ALA A 23 -5.88 16.26 -16.29
CA ALA A 23 -5.03 15.10 -16.07
C ALA A 23 -5.21 14.13 -17.24
N PRO A 24 -4.13 13.64 -17.88
CA PRO A 24 -4.23 12.73 -19.02
C PRO A 24 -4.99 11.48 -18.59
N HIS A 25 -6.02 11.09 -19.33
CA HIS A 25 -6.67 9.81 -19.10
C HIS A 25 -5.84 8.69 -19.77
N LEU A 26 -5.72 7.52 -19.14
CA LEU A 26 -5.18 6.34 -19.82
C LEU A 26 -6.01 5.97 -21.07
N GLU A 27 -7.27 6.42 -21.12
CA GLU A 27 -8.19 6.32 -22.25
C GLU A 27 -7.86 7.31 -23.40
N ASP A 28 -7.18 8.45 -23.11
CA ASP A 28 -6.75 9.42 -24.13
C ASP A 28 -5.54 8.92 -24.95
N ALA A 29 -4.86 7.87 -24.47
CA ALA A 29 -3.93 7.10 -25.28
C ALA A 29 -4.78 6.22 -26.22
N GLY A 30 -5.31 6.84 -27.28
CA GLY A 30 -6.37 6.33 -28.14
C GLY A 30 -6.34 4.84 -28.42
N ASP A 31 -7.53 4.28 -28.57
CA ASP A 31 -7.99 2.88 -28.75
C ASP A 31 -7.12 1.92 -29.61
N TYR A 32 -5.81 1.91 -29.40
CA TYR A 32 -4.86 1.01 -30.01
C TYR A 32 -4.81 -0.25 -29.17
N ALA A 33 -4.98 -1.40 -29.82
CA ALA A 33 -4.80 -2.70 -29.21
C ALA A 33 -3.43 -2.75 -28.49
N ARG A 34 -3.46 -2.96 -27.17
CA ARG A 34 -2.26 -3.13 -26.34
C ARG A 34 -1.79 -4.58 -26.43
N ALA A 35 -0.48 -4.79 -26.33
CA ALA A 35 0.13 -6.11 -26.28
C ALA A 35 -0.30 -6.84 -25.01
N GLY A 36 -1.10 -7.89 -25.17
CA GLY A 36 -1.75 -8.63 -24.09
C GLY A 36 -1.36 -10.10 -24.03
N SER A 37 -0.34 -10.52 -24.78
CA SER A 37 0.16 -11.89 -24.80
C SER A 37 1.69 -11.95 -24.70
N LEU A 38 2.22 -13.09 -24.24
CA LEU A 38 3.67 -13.30 -24.13
C LEU A 38 4.44 -13.04 -25.44
N PRO A 39 4.00 -13.51 -26.63
CA PRO A 39 4.69 -13.21 -27.88
C PRO A 39 4.70 -11.72 -28.24
N GLU A 40 3.61 -11.00 -27.95
CA GLU A 40 3.52 -9.56 -28.22
C GLU A 40 4.44 -8.77 -27.28
N ILE A 41 4.48 -9.12 -25.98
CA ILE A 41 5.41 -8.51 -25.02
C ILE A 41 6.86 -8.81 -25.39
N ALA A 42 7.17 -10.05 -25.78
CA ALA A 42 8.51 -10.41 -26.24
C ALA A 42 8.93 -9.58 -27.48
N SER A 43 8.02 -9.40 -28.44
CA SER A 43 8.25 -8.56 -29.61
C SER A 43 8.51 -7.09 -29.24
N LEU A 44 7.74 -6.52 -28.29
CA LEU A 44 7.98 -5.15 -27.81
C LEU A 44 9.38 -5.00 -27.17
N VAL A 45 9.76 -5.96 -26.32
CA VAL A 45 11.06 -5.96 -25.64
C VAL A 45 12.20 -6.13 -26.65
N GLU A 46 12.05 -7.00 -27.65
CA GLU A 46 13.04 -7.20 -28.71
C GLU A 46 13.19 -5.92 -29.54
N LEU A 47 12.09 -5.35 -30.05
CA LEU A 47 12.08 -4.11 -30.82
C LEU A 47 12.72 -2.94 -30.06
N ALA A 48 12.49 -2.85 -28.75
CA ALA A 48 13.11 -1.84 -27.91
C ALA A 48 14.60 -2.11 -27.69
N SER A 49 15.00 -3.37 -27.55
CA SER A 49 16.39 -3.79 -27.36
C SER A 49 17.26 -3.53 -28.59
N ILE A 50 16.70 -3.71 -29.79
CA ILE A 50 17.39 -3.39 -31.06
C ILE A 50 17.29 -1.90 -31.45
N GLY A 51 16.58 -1.09 -30.66
CA GLY A 51 16.45 0.36 -30.88
C GLY A 51 15.43 0.77 -31.95
N SER A 52 14.60 -0.16 -32.44
CA SER A 52 13.51 0.13 -33.38
C SER A 52 12.39 0.94 -32.74
N ILE A 53 12.16 0.76 -31.44
CA ILE A 53 11.28 1.60 -30.62
C ILE A 53 12.00 2.01 -29.32
N THR A 54 11.51 3.05 -28.65
CA THR A 54 12.01 3.41 -27.32
C THR A 54 11.40 2.50 -26.25
N ARG A 55 12.08 2.36 -25.11
CA ARG A 55 11.53 1.66 -23.93
C ARG A 55 10.21 2.27 -23.47
N GLU A 56 10.10 3.59 -23.52
CA GLU A 56 8.88 4.33 -23.19
C GLU A 56 7.72 3.93 -24.10
N LYS A 57 7.98 3.77 -25.40
CA LYS A 57 6.96 3.32 -26.36
C LYS A 57 6.57 1.86 -26.11
N ALA A 58 7.54 0.98 -25.79
CA ALA A 58 7.23 -0.39 -25.41
C ALA A 58 6.34 -0.45 -24.15
N LEU A 59 6.66 0.34 -23.13
CA LEU A 59 5.85 0.44 -21.91
C LEU A 59 4.42 0.91 -22.21
N LEU A 60 4.25 1.96 -23.02
CA LEU A 60 2.92 2.48 -23.40
C LEU A 60 2.11 1.53 -24.28
N SER A 61 2.75 0.61 -24.99
CA SER A 61 2.10 -0.38 -25.85
C SER A 61 1.72 -1.68 -25.14
N ALA A 62 2.16 -1.90 -23.90
CA ALA A 62 1.87 -3.10 -23.14
C ALA A 62 0.55 -3.00 -22.36
N ASP A 63 -0.17 -4.12 -22.25
CA ASP A 63 -1.39 -4.21 -21.46
C ASP A 63 -1.08 -4.42 -19.97
N SER A 64 -1.40 -3.42 -19.15
CA SER A 64 -1.19 -3.47 -17.71
C SER A 64 -2.13 -4.41 -16.97
N GLU A 65 -3.31 -4.72 -17.50
CA GLU A 65 -4.26 -5.63 -16.84
C GLU A 65 -3.82 -7.09 -17.02
N ARG A 66 -3.15 -7.41 -18.14
CA ARG A 66 -2.75 -8.78 -18.48
C ARG A 66 -1.31 -9.13 -18.10
N ILE A 67 -0.46 -8.15 -17.81
CA ILE A 67 0.97 -8.38 -17.57
C ILE A 67 1.25 -9.35 -16.41
N GLY A 68 0.38 -9.42 -15.40
CA GLY A 68 0.49 -10.39 -14.31
C GLY A 68 0.32 -11.84 -14.78
N GLU A 69 -0.69 -12.10 -15.62
CA GLU A 69 -0.93 -13.41 -16.22
C GLU A 69 0.21 -13.80 -17.17
N ILE A 70 0.68 -12.85 -17.99
CA ILE A 70 1.79 -13.05 -18.93
C ILE A 70 3.08 -13.38 -18.20
N LEU A 71 3.33 -12.77 -17.03
CA LEU A 71 4.50 -13.07 -16.20
C LEU A 71 4.44 -14.51 -15.67
N GLN A 72 3.27 -14.97 -15.21
CA GLN A 72 3.08 -16.35 -14.76
C GLN A 72 3.30 -17.34 -15.92
N GLU A 73 2.73 -17.06 -17.09
CA GLU A 73 2.96 -17.86 -18.31
C GLU A 73 4.45 -17.93 -18.66
N ALA A 74 5.16 -16.81 -18.61
CA ALA A 74 6.60 -16.76 -18.91
C ALA A 74 7.44 -17.60 -17.94
N GLU A 75 7.05 -17.66 -16.67
CA GLU A 75 7.73 -18.46 -15.65
C GLU A 75 7.63 -19.97 -15.94
N GLU A 76 6.50 -20.43 -16.47
CA GLU A 76 6.32 -21.85 -16.84
C GLU A 76 7.29 -22.30 -17.95
N TYR A 77 7.69 -21.37 -18.83
CA TYR A 77 8.64 -21.62 -19.92
C TYR A 77 10.10 -21.30 -19.55
N ARG A 78 10.37 -20.92 -18.29
CA ARG A 78 11.70 -20.51 -17.84
C ARG A 78 12.64 -21.71 -17.73
N SER A 79 13.71 -21.68 -18.53
CA SER A 79 14.70 -22.77 -18.53
C SER A 79 15.73 -22.66 -17.40
N LYS A 80 16.10 -21.43 -16.99
CA LYS A 80 17.03 -21.15 -15.89
C LYS A 80 16.51 -19.99 -15.03
N PRO A 81 16.60 -20.10 -13.68
CA PRO A 81 16.17 -19.02 -12.77
C PRO A 81 16.99 -17.73 -12.91
N GLU A 82 18.22 -17.81 -13.41
CA GLU A 82 19.12 -16.65 -13.53
C GLU A 82 18.87 -15.82 -14.80
N GLU A 83 18.11 -16.35 -15.75
CA GLU A 83 17.74 -15.65 -16.98
C GLU A 83 16.40 -14.94 -16.76
N GLY A 84 16.43 -13.59 -16.83
CA GLY A 84 15.23 -12.76 -16.73
C GLY A 84 14.27 -13.01 -17.88
N THR A 85 12.96 -13.04 -17.61
CA THR A 85 11.93 -13.18 -18.64
C THR A 85 11.66 -11.84 -19.36
N THR A 86 11.08 -11.86 -20.56
CA THR A 86 10.76 -10.61 -21.26
C THR A 86 9.75 -9.73 -20.49
N PRO A 87 8.71 -10.26 -19.82
CA PRO A 87 7.86 -9.45 -18.94
C PRO A 87 8.62 -8.83 -17.77
N GLU A 88 9.55 -9.54 -17.14
CA GLU A 88 10.39 -8.98 -16.08
C GLU A 88 11.24 -7.81 -16.58
N MET A 89 11.88 -7.96 -17.74
CA MET A 89 12.66 -6.86 -18.35
C MET A 89 11.81 -5.62 -18.61
N LEU A 90 10.56 -5.81 -19.06
CA LEU A 90 9.61 -4.72 -19.26
C LEU A 90 9.27 -4.04 -17.92
N LEU A 91 9.04 -4.82 -16.88
CA LEU A 91 8.72 -4.32 -15.54
C LEU A 91 9.94 -3.61 -14.88
N ASP A 92 11.16 -4.05 -15.17
CA ASP A 92 12.39 -3.33 -14.76
C ASP A 92 12.46 -1.94 -15.41
N TRP A 93 12.10 -1.84 -16.70
CA TRP A 93 12.00 -0.54 -17.36
C TRP A 93 10.90 0.31 -16.73
N SER A 94 9.76 -0.29 -16.39
CA SER A 94 8.68 0.39 -15.69
C SER A 94 9.15 1.01 -14.37
N ASP A 95 9.87 0.23 -13.55
CA ASP A 95 10.38 0.69 -12.27
C ASP A 95 11.38 1.85 -12.38
N SER A 96 12.16 1.90 -13.47
CA SER A 96 13.05 3.02 -13.75
C SER A 96 12.32 4.31 -14.15
N MET A 97 11.05 4.21 -14.57
CA MET A 97 10.27 5.33 -15.07
C MET A 97 9.31 5.92 -14.04
N ARG A 98 8.80 5.10 -13.11
CA ARG A 98 7.83 5.52 -12.09
C ARG A 98 8.49 6.06 -10.81
N SER A 99 7.83 7.03 -10.21
CA SER A 99 8.10 7.55 -8.87
C SER A 99 7.13 7.02 -7.81
N LEU A 100 5.90 6.62 -8.21
CA LEU A 100 4.91 6.02 -7.32
C LEU A 100 5.47 4.75 -6.67
N ARG A 101 5.37 4.66 -5.34
CA ARG A 101 5.80 3.47 -4.60
C ARG A 101 4.72 2.40 -4.62
N VAL A 102 5.05 1.21 -5.11
CA VAL A 102 4.13 0.07 -5.13
C VAL A 102 4.58 -0.98 -4.11
N TYR A 103 3.78 -1.14 -3.06
CA TYR A 103 3.94 -2.12 -1.99
C TYR A 103 3.15 -3.39 -2.33
N THR A 104 3.62 -4.52 -1.81
CA THR A 104 2.86 -5.78 -1.83
C THR A 104 2.29 -6.09 -0.44
N GLU A 105 1.01 -6.48 -0.39
CA GLU A 105 0.36 -6.98 0.82
C GLU A 105 0.66 -8.46 1.05
N GLU A 106 0.68 -8.84 2.33
CA GLU A 106 0.62 -10.25 2.75
C GLU A 106 1.58 -11.15 1.95
N ALA A 107 2.87 -10.94 2.19
CA ALA A 107 3.95 -11.77 1.70
C ALA A 107 4.37 -12.97 2.62
N PRO A 108 3.52 -13.65 3.43
CA PRO A 108 4.03 -14.73 4.30
C PRO A 108 4.59 -15.93 3.55
N TYR A 109 4.30 -16.08 2.25
CA TYR A 109 4.64 -17.29 1.47
C TYR A 109 5.58 -17.08 0.29
N LEU A 110 6.05 -15.85 0.05
CA LEU A 110 7.09 -15.56 -0.96
C LEU A 110 8.44 -16.24 -0.65
N TYR A 111 8.56 -16.89 0.49
CA TYR A 111 9.75 -17.62 0.94
C TYR A 111 9.87 -19.05 0.42
N ARG A 112 8.79 -19.66 -0.10
CA ARG A 112 8.85 -21.08 -0.50
C ARG A 112 9.47 -21.27 -1.89
N GLN A 113 9.60 -20.20 -2.65
CA GLN A 113 10.29 -20.14 -3.92
C GLN A 113 11.35 -19.05 -3.74
N ASN A 114 12.56 -19.23 -4.26
CA ASN A 114 13.61 -18.21 -4.25
C ASN A 114 13.23 -17.01 -5.16
N GLU A 115 11.99 -16.54 -5.09
CA GLU A 115 11.49 -15.39 -5.80
C GLU A 115 12.10 -14.18 -5.11
N ARG A 116 13.05 -13.55 -5.80
CA ARG A 116 13.40 -12.18 -5.47
C ARG A 116 12.12 -11.35 -5.57
N LEU A 117 11.94 -10.41 -4.64
CA LEU A 117 10.94 -9.36 -4.77
C LEU A 117 11.37 -8.43 -5.92
N ASP A 118 11.39 -8.94 -7.15
CA ASP A 118 11.84 -8.21 -8.32
C ASP A 118 10.72 -7.22 -8.71
N GLY A 119 10.79 -6.07 -8.03
CA GLY A 119 10.20 -4.80 -8.46
C GLY A 119 8.93 -4.31 -7.75
N ALA A 120 8.41 -5.04 -6.76
CA ALA A 120 8.13 -4.31 -5.51
C ALA A 120 9.50 -3.84 -5.04
N ALA A 121 9.72 -2.57 -4.75
CA ALA A 121 11.06 -2.06 -4.40
C ALA A 121 11.50 -2.53 -2.99
N GLY A 122 11.32 -3.82 -2.67
CA GLY A 122 11.27 -4.48 -1.37
C GLY A 122 10.29 -3.82 -0.39
N LEU A 123 9.19 -3.29 -0.90
CA LEU A 123 8.18 -2.59 -0.12
C LEU A 123 7.06 -3.55 0.25
N VAL A 124 6.97 -3.93 1.53
CA VAL A 124 5.97 -4.88 2.03
C VAL A 124 5.13 -4.21 3.10
N LEU A 125 3.80 -4.37 3.01
CA LEU A 125 2.86 -4.06 4.09
C LEU A 125 2.43 -5.36 4.77
N LEU A 126 2.98 -5.62 5.96
CA LEU A 126 2.66 -6.79 6.75
C LEU A 126 1.55 -6.52 7.77
N ARG A 127 0.58 -7.44 7.82
CA ARG A 127 -0.46 -7.53 8.85
C ARG A 127 -0.21 -8.78 9.68
N GLU A 128 0.68 -8.68 10.68
CA GLU A 128 1.20 -9.86 11.39
C GLU A 128 0.15 -10.59 12.25
N GLU A 129 -1.01 -9.97 12.48
CA GLU A 129 -2.18 -10.61 13.09
C GLU A 129 -2.55 -11.93 12.41
N GLU A 130 -2.36 -12.04 11.10
CA GLU A 130 -2.68 -13.27 10.38
C GLU A 130 -1.76 -14.42 10.77
N TRP A 131 -0.52 -14.15 11.18
CA TRP A 131 0.41 -15.18 11.66
C TRP A 131 -0.05 -15.80 12.98
N LEU A 132 -0.77 -15.04 13.79
CA LEU A 132 -1.40 -15.50 15.04
C LEU A 132 -2.67 -16.32 14.76
N ARG A 133 -3.37 -16.05 13.65
CA ARG A 133 -4.63 -16.74 13.28
C ARG A 133 -4.40 -18.05 12.53
N THR A 134 -3.57 -18.02 11.51
CA THR A 134 -3.41 -19.14 10.56
C THR A 134 -1.95 -19.49 10.27
N GLY A 135 -0.99 -18.68 10.72
CA GLY A 135 0.42 -18.85 10.41
C GLY A 135 1.26 -19.56 11.47
N HIS A 136 2.55 -19.28 11.42
CA HIS A 136 3.60 -19.97 12.17
C HIS A 136 3.64 -19.64 13.68
N LEU A 137 2.84 -18.68 14.12
CA LEU A 137 2.70 -18.29 15.54
C LEU A 137 1.42 -18.85 16.17
N LYS A 138 0.48 -19.36 15.36
CA LYS A 138 -0.85 -19.79 15.77
C LYS A 138 -0.84 -20.74 16.97
N GLU A 139 -0.03 -21.78 16.95
CA GLU A 139 -0.05 -22.78 18.03
C GLU A 139 0.50 -22.22 19.35
N ILE A 140 1.58 -21.43 19.30
CA ILE A 140 2.16 -20.78 20.48
C ILE A 140 1.19 -19.73 21.03
N TYR A 141 0.54 -18.97 20.14
CA TYR A 141 -0.47 -17.99 20.53
C TYR A 141 -1.72 -18.65 21.13
N ALA A 142 -2.17 -19.78 20.59
CA ALA A 142 -3.27 -20.55 21.16
C ALA A 142 -2.92 -21.11 22.55
N GLU A 143 -1.66 -21.54 22.76
CA GLU A 143 -1.15 -21.93 24.09
C GLU A 143 -1.21 -20.73 25.06
N TRP A 144 -0.75 -19.55 24.63
CA TRP A 144 -0.83 -18.32 25.42
C TRP A 144 -2.27 -17.96 25.80
N LEU A 145 -3.22 -18.08 24.86
CA LEU A 145 -4.63 -17.78 25.11
C LEU A 145 -5.30 -18.76 26.10
N ASN A 146 -4.83 -20.00 26.18
CA ASN A 146 -5.42 -21.02 27.05
C ASN A 146 -4.76 -21.10 28.44
N ARG A 147 -3.80 -20.22 28.75
CA ARG A 147 -3.11 -20.19 30.04
C ARG A 147 -4.04 -19.72 31.16
N ASP A 148 -3.80 -20.19 32.38
CA ASP A 148 -4.41 -19.64 33.59
C ASP A 148 -3.55 -18.47 34.13
N PRO A 149 -4.04 -17.21 34.06
CA PRO A 149 -3.26 -16.04 34.50
C PRO A 149 -2.89 -16.13 35.98
N GLY A 150 -1.61 -15.90 36.31
CA GLY A 150 -1.12 -15.85 37.69
C GLY A 150 -0.96 -17.21 38.41
N VAL A 151 -1.38 -18.31 37.78
CA VAL A 151 -1.18 -19.69 38.27
C VAL A 151 -0.10 -20.39 37.45
N ASP A 152 -0.06 -20.13 36.15
CA ASP A 152 0.86 -20.78 35.23
C ASP A 152 2.22 -20.06 35.18
N GLY A 153 3.26 -20.68 35.78
CA GLY A 153 4.63 -20.16 35.72
C GLY A 153 5.26 -20.17 34.31
N ARG A 154 4.54 -20.71 33.32
CA ARG A 154 4.96 -20.82 31.91
C ARG A 154 4.68 -19.58 31.07
N GLU A 155 4.03 -18.55 31.60
CA GLU A 155 3.71 -17.34 30.82
C GLU A 155 4.96 -16.75 30.16
N ARG A 156 6.05 -16.59 30.92
CA ARG A 156 7.33 -16.09 30.38
C ARG A 156 7.91 -17.00 29.31
N GLU A 157 7.83 -18.31 29.51
CA GLU A 157 8.31 -19.30 28.53
C GLU A 157 7.54 -19.20 27.20
N ILE A 158 6.21 -19.06 27.26
CA ILE A 158 5.37 -18.91 26.07
C ILE A 158 5.67 -17.58 25.36
N GLN A 159 5.82 -16.49 26.12
CA GLN A 159 6.19 -15.17 25.58
C GLN A 159 7.56 -15.22 24.88
N GLU A 160 8.57 -15.85 25.50
CA GLU A 160 9.90 -16.03 24.90
C GLU A 160 9.84 -16.89 23.63
N ARG A 161 9.07 -17.98 23.63
CA ARG A 161 8.86 -18.81 22.43
C ARG A 161 8.19 -18.01 21.31
N LEU A 162 7.18 -17.21 21.64
CA LEU A 162 6.48 -16.35 20.68
C LEU A 162 7.43 -15.32 20.09
N MET A 163 8.14 -14.56 20.93
CA MET A 163 9.14 -13.56 20.52
C MET A 163 10.21 -14.16 19.61
N ASN A 164 10.83 -15.27 20.03
CA ASN A 164 11.93 -15.87 19.26
C ASN A 164 11.47 -16.39 17.89
N ARG A 165 10.28 -17.01 17.83
CA ARG A 165 9.72 -17.50 16.59
C ARG A 165 9.39 -16.34 15.63
N TRP A 166 8.80 -15.27 16.17
CA TRP A 166 8.47 -14.06 15.43
C TRP A 166 9.73 -13.36 14.89
N LYS A 167 10.73 -13.15 15.76
CA LYS A 167 12.04 -12.58 15.41
C LYS A 167 12.73 -13.37 14.31
N GLY A 168 12.74 -14.70 14.40
CA GLY A 168 13.40 -15.56 13.43
C GLY A 168 12.84 -15.38 12.02
N HIS A 169 11.51 -15.25 11.89
CA HIS A 169 10.88 -14.99 10.61
C HIS A 169 11.19 -13.58 10.08
N LEU A 170 11.18 -12.58 10.97
CA LEU A 170 11.50 -11.19 10.63
C LEU A 170 12.94 -10.97 10.18
N VAL A 171 13.92 -11.67 10.78
CA VAL A 171 15.33 -11.61 10.33
C VAL A 171 15.45 -12.08 8.89
N ASN A 172 14.82 -13.22 8.56
CA ASN A 172 14.83 -13.72 7.20
C ASN A 172 14.22 -12.68 6.26
N LEU A 173 13.01 -12.19 6.58
CA LEU A 173 12.32 -11.19 5.77
C LEU A 173 13.19 -9.95 5.53
N LEU A 174 13.79 -9.38 6.56
CA LEU A 174 14.67 -8.23 6.43
C LEU A 174 15.88 -8.53 5.53
N HIS A 175 16.42 -9.75 5.56
CA HIS A 175 17.49 -10.15 4.64
C HIS A 175 17.03 -10.18 3.18
N SER A 176 15.83 -10.69 2.89
CA SER A 176 15.32 -10.71 1.51
C SER A 176 15.03 -9.32 0.94
N LEU A 177 14.74 -8.34 1.81
CA LEU A 177 14.41 -6.98 1.38
C LEU A 177 15.63 -6.14 0.99
N GLN A 178 16.85 -6.58 1.34
CA GLN A 178 18.12 -5.95 0.94
C GLN A 178 18.15 -4.41 1.09
N GLY A 179 17.67 -3.89 2.24
CA GLY A 179 17.64 -2.46 2.54
C GLY A 179 16.32 -1.75 2.22
N ALA A 180 15.39 -2.42 1.54
CA ALA A 180 14.09 -1.85 1.28
C ALA A 180 13.21 -1.70 2.54
N PRO A 181 12.33 -0.69 2.59
CA PRO A 181 11.43 -0.48 3.72
C PRO A 181 10.45 -1.63 3.98
N LEU A 182 10.52 -2.20 5.19
CA LEU A 182 9.51 -3.10 5.72
C LEU A 182 8.47 -2.30 6.52
N THR A 183 7.21 -2.27 6.07
CA THR A 183 6.10 -1.67 6.80
C THR A 183 5.32 -2.74 7.55
N VAL A 184 5.24 -2.63 8.88
CA VAL A 184 4.60 -3.62 9.75
C VAL A 184 3.48 -2.98 10.55
N ALA A 185 2.25 -3.48 10.37
CA ALA A 185 1.13 -3.15 11.23
C ALA A 185 1.27 -3.87 12.57
N LEU A 186 1.19 -3.09 13.66
CA LEU A 186 1.12 -3.65 14.99
C LEU A 186 -0.16 -4.49 15.15
N VAL A 187 -0.15 -5.41 16.10
CA VAL A 187 -1.37 -6.16 16.43
C VAL A 187 -2.44 -5.17 16.90
N SER A 188 -3.61 -5.22 16.26
CA SER A 188 -4.76 -4.38 16.54
C SER A 188 -5.74 -5.02 17.50
N GLY A 189 -6.60 -4.18 18.08
CA GLY A 189 -7.74 -4.64 18.85
C GLY A 189 -8.82 -5.35 18.00
N ARG A 190 -8.73 -5.39 16.66
CA ARG A 190 -9.67 -6.13 15.80
C ARG A 190 -9.44 -7.63 15.82
N LEU A 191 -8.31 -8.09 16.35
CA LEU A 191 -8.08 -9.49 16.71
C LEU A 191 -9.18 -10.03 17.68
N LYS A 192 -9.95 -9.13 18.32
CA LYS A 192 -11.14 -9.43 19.12
C LYS A 192 -12.24 -10.18 18.37
N ASP A 193 -12.23 -10.38 17.06
CA ASP A 193 -13.22 -11.30 16.44
C ASP A 193 -12.95 -12.79 16.78
N TYR A 194 -11.74 -13.13 17.23
CA TYR A 194 -11.45 -14.44 17.83
C TYR A 194 -12.12 -14.64 19.22
N ARG A 195 -12.58 -13.53 19.84
CA ARG A 195 -13.21 -13.46 21.18
C ARG A 195 -14.59 -14.10 21.25
N LYS A 196 -15.32 -14.18 20.14
CA LYS A 196 -16.66 -14.80 20.13
C LYS A 196 -16.63 -16.31 20.38
N LEU A 197 -15.46 -16.95 20.36
CA LEU A 197 -15.30 -18.39 20.54
C LEU A 197 -14.88 -18.81 21.95
N LYS A 198 -14.26 -17.94 22.77
CA LYS A 198 -13.83 -18.27 24.14
C LYS A 198 -13.92 -17.04 25.05
N GLY A 199 -14.74 -17.15 26.10
CA GLY A 199 -15.13 -16.08 27.02
C GLY A 199 -13.99 -15.34 27.75
N ASP A 200 -14.38 -14.27 28.45
CA ASP A 200 -13.53 -13.23 29.04
C ASP A 200 -12.28 -13.72 29.79
N ALA A 201 -11.14 -13.56 29.13
CA ALA A 201 -9.91 -13.05 29.73
C ALA A 201 -9.46 -11.88 28.86
N ALA A 202 -9.21 -10.72 29.45
CA ALA A 202 -8.74 -9.55 28.72
C ALA A 202 -7.39 -9.90 28.08
N LEU A 203 -7.40 -10.09 26.76
CA LEU A 203 -6.19 -10.15 25.95
C LEU A 203 -5.39 -8.88 26.24
N ASP A 204 -4.21 -9.05 26.83
CA ASP A 204 -3.27 -7.97 27.01
C ASP A 204 -2.64 -7.67 25.64
N ILE A 205 -3.38 -6.91 24.83
CA ILE A 205 -2.96 -6.50 23.49
C ILE A 205 -1.67 -5.69 23.56
N ASP A 206 -1.45 -4.96 24.65
CA ASP A 206 -0.26 -4.16 24.86
C ASP A 206 0.95 -5.07 25.13
N MET A 207 0.78 -6.15 25.91
CA MET A 207 1.81 -7.19 26.05
C MET A 207 2.14 -7.87 24.72
N LEU A 208 1.13 -8.16 23.89
CA LEU A 208 1.37 -8.77 22.57
C LEU A 208 2.11 -7.82 21.62
N ARG A 209 1.77 -6.52 21.66
CA ARG A 209 2.50 -5.47 20.94
C ARG A 209 3.92 -5.31 21.46
N ASP A 210 4.13 -5.43 22.76
CA ASP A 210 5.46 -5.41 23.39
C ASP A 210 6.36 -6.52 22.83
N ILE A 211 5.86 -7.76 22.84
CA ILE A 211 6.53 -8.93 22.26
C ILE A 211 6.83 -8.75 20.78
N GLN A 212 5.85 -8.23 20.03
CA GLN A 212 5.99 -7.96 18.58
C GLN A 212 7.09 -6.93 18.31
N LEU A 213 7.06 -5.80 19.03
CA LEU A 213 8.03 -4.72 18.90
C LEU A 213 9.44 -5.18 19.30
N GLU A 214 9.57 -5.90 20.40
CA GLU A 214 10.84 -6.47 20.83
C GLU A 214 11.39 -7.42 19.74
N ALA A 215 10.55 -8.29 19.17
CA ALA A 215 10.94 -9.17 18.08
C ALA A 215 11.42 -8.40 16.84
N LEU A 216 10.69 -7.35 16.44
CA LEU A 216 11.04 -6.47 15.31
C LEU A 216 12.38 -5.76 15.52
N PHE A 217 12.56 -5.13 16.69
CA PHE A 217 13.79 -4.41 16.99
C PHE A 217 15.00 -5.34 17.11
N ARG A 218 14.86 -6.51 17.75
CA ARG A 218 15.92 -7.52 17.81
C ARG A 218 16.24 -8.11 16.44
N ALA A 219 15.24 -8.27 15.57
CA ALA A 219 15.45 -8.74 14.21
C ALA A 219 16.27 -7.71 13.42
N ALA A 220 15.87 -6.44 13.45
CA ALA A 220 16.60 -5.39 12.76
C ALA A 220 18.01 -5.17 13.33
N GLN A 221 18.19 -5.28 14.65
CA GLN A 221 19.51 -5.28 15.28
C GLN A 221 20.40 -6.42 14.74
N SER A 222 19.85 -7.63 14.60
CA SER A 222 20.56 -8.78 14.02
C SER A 222 21.05 -8.49 12.60
N CYS A 223 20.19 -7.90 11.76
CA CYS A 223 20.55 -7.53 10.39
C CYS A 223 21.62 -6.43 10.37
N GLN A 224 21.53 -5.42 11.24
CA GLN A 224 22.55 -4.37 11.36
C GLN A 224 23.93 -4.94 11.75
N MET A 225 23.99 -5.89 12.69
CA MET A 225 25.24 -6.55 13.05
C MET A 225 25.86 -7.33 11.88
N GLN A 226 25.02 -7.80 10.95
CA GLN A 226 25.44 -8.46 9.71
C GLN A 226 25.72 -7.49 8.57
N ARG A 227 25.68 -6.17 8.83
CA ARG A 227 25.84 -5.09 7.84
C ARG A 227 24.81 -5.13 6.71
N ILE A 228 23.61 -5.59 7.02
CA ILE A 228 22.46 -5.55 6.14
C ILE A 228 21.68 -4.28 6.49
N ASP A 229 21.48 -3.42 5.50
CA ASP A 229 20.66 -2.22 5.67
C ASP A 229 19.22 -2.63 6.01
N CYS A 230 18.63 -1.94 6.98
CA CYS A 230 17.26 -2.18 7.42
C CYS A 230 16.54 -0.85 7.59
N SER A 231 15.39 -0.72 6.94
CA SER A 231 14.48 0.40 7.10
C SER A 231 13.15 -0.12 7.62
N LEU A 232 12.80 0.23 8.85
CA LEU A 232 11.52 -0.16 9.44
C LEU A 232 10.49 0.98 9.38
N GLU A 233 9.26 0.62 9.07
CA GLU A 233 8.09 1.49 9.16
C GLU A 233 7.05 0.80 10.04
N LEU A 234 6.81 1.32 11.23
CA LEU A 234 5.86 0.77 12.19
C LEU A 234 4.51 1.45 12.01
N LEU A 235 3.44 0.69 11.91
CA LEU A 235 2.12 1.19 11.56
C LEU A 235 1.14 0.90 12.70
N VAL A 236 0.61 1.97 13.30
CA VAL A 236 -0.41 1.91 14.35
C VAL A 236 -1.77 1.69 13.70
N PRO A 237 -2.44 0.54 13.93
CA PRO A 237 -3.69 0.22 13.25
C PRO A 237 -4.88 0.93 13.90
N TYR A 238 -5.63 1.66 13.08
CA TYR A 238 -6.94 2.23 13.39
C TYR A 238 -7.03 3.01 14.71
N PRO A 239 -6.11 3.97 14.98
CA PRO A 239 -6.25 4.83 16.14
C PRO A 239 -7.53 5.68 16.04
N GLU A 240 -8.23 5.82 17.16
CA GLU A 240 -9.51 6.56 17.20
C GLU A 240 -9.31 8.07 16.99
N ASP A 241 -8.20 8.62 17.53
CA ASP A 241 -7.84 10.03 17.44
C ASP A 241 -6.32 10.23 17.59
N GLY A 242 -5.89 11.50 17.59
CA GLY A 242 -4.49 11.86 17.73
C GLY A 242 -3.86 11.53 19.10
N GLU A 243 -4.65 11.52 20.18
CA GLU A 243 -4.14 11.21 21.53
C GLU A 243 -3.85 9.71 21.66
N VAL A 244 -4.76 8.87 21.16
CA VAL A 244 -4.56 7.40 21.12
C VAL A 244 -3.35 7.06 20.25
N PHE A 245 -3.22 7.68 19.08
CA PHE A 245 -2.04 7.50 18.23
C PHE A 245 -0.75 7.90 18.95
N HIS A 246 -0.73 9.08 19.58
CA HIS A 246 0.46 9.59 20.26
C HIS A 246 0.90 8.68 21.42
N ARG A 247 -0.04 8.16 22.21
CA ARG A 247 0.24 7.21 23.29
C ARG A 247 0.88 5.92 22.80
N ILE A 248 0.38 5.35 21.69
CA ILE A 248 0.97 4.15 21.09
C ILE A 248 2.34 4.47 20.48
N HIS A 249 2.52 5.66 19.89
CA HIS A 249 3.81 6.13 19.42
C HIS A 249 4.84 6.20 20.56
N GLU A 250 4.50 6.79 21.70
CA GLU A 250 5.38 6.81 22.89
C GLU A 250 5.69 5.40 23.41
N PHE A 251 4.69 4.51 23.38
CA PHE A 251 4.90 3.10 23.72
C PHE A 251 5.93 2.43 22.80
N ILE A 252 5.83 2.62 21.48
CA ILE A 252 6.80 2.12 20.50
C ILE A 252 8.21 2.63 20.80
N ASP A 253 8.34 3.94 21.06
CA ASP A 253 9.63 4.56 21.35
C ASP A 253 10.25 3.99 22.62
N ARG A 254 9.46 3.83 23.68
CA ARG A 254 9.91 3.22 24.94
C ARG A 254 10.42 1.79 24.73
N VAL A 255 9.66 0.94 24.05
CA VAL A 255 10.09 -0.45 23.77
C VAL A 255 11.35 -0.47 22.90
N GLY A 256 11.45 0.44 21.94
CA GLY A 256 12.65 0.62 21.12
C GLY A 256 13.88 1.02 21.94
N GLU A 257 13.72 1.94 22.90
CA GLU A 257 14.78 2.35 23.82
C GLU A 257 15.23 1.20 24.74
N GLU A 258 14.27 0.48 25.33
CA GLU A 258 14.52 -0.65 26.22
C GLU A 258 15.22 -1.81 25.48
N THR A 259 14.77 -2.13 24.27
CA THR A 259 15.30 -3.24 23.48
C THR A 259 16.67 -2.94 22.87
N LEU A 260 16.85 -1.73 22.31
CA LEU A 260 18.06 -1.39 21.55
C LEU A 260 19.13 -0.69 22.40
N CYS A 261 18.76 -0.12 23.56
CA CYS A 261 19.66 0.63 24.43
C CYS A 261 20.51 1.65 23.64
N HIS A 262 21.84 1.58 23.73
CA HIS A 262 22.77 2.47 23.01
C HIS A 262 22.69 2.35 21.49
N GLN A 263 22.16 1.24 20.96
CA GLN A 263 22.04 0.97 19.52
C GLN A 263 20.77 1.60 18.91
N ARG A 264 19.89 2.19 19.73
CA ARG A 264 18.70 2.91 19.24
C ARG A 264 19.06 3.99 18.20
N ARG A 265 20.24 4.60 18.33
CA ARG A 265 20.74 5.65 17.41
C ARG A 265 21.16 5.13 16.04
N SER A 266 21.50 3.84 15.91
CA SER A 266 21.87 3.25 14.62
C SER A 266 20.66 2.75 13.84
N LEU A 267 19.54 2.43 14.51
CA LEU A 267 18.33 1.97 13.85
C LEU A 267 17.39 3.13 13.51
N ARG A 268 17.15 3.34 12.22
CA ARG A 268 16.13 4.28 11.73
C ARG A 268 14.81 3.53 11.55
N TYR A 269 13.78 3.97 12.28
CA TYR A 269 12.41 3.60 11.99
C TYR A 269 11.52 4.84 11.94
N ARG A 270 10.37 4.70 11.29
CA ARG A 270 9.30 5.69 11.24
C ARG A 270 8.02 5.11 11.81
N VAL A 271 7.16 5.96 12.35
CA VAL A 271 5.87 5.53 12.91
C VAL A 271 4.74 6.21 12.15
N GLY A 272 3.87 5.42 11.53
CA GLY A 272 2.70 5.87 10.78
C GLY A 272 1.40 5.33 11.35
N ALA A 273 0.27 5.77 10.79
CA ALA A 273 -1.05 5.28 11.15
C ALA A 273 -1.74 4.58 9.97
N MET A 274 -2.42 3.47 10.26
CA MET A 274 -3.37 2.85 9.32
C MET A 274 -4.76 3.36 9.66
N LEU A 275 -5.42 4.01 8.71
CA LEU A 275 -6.77 4.56 8.86
C LEU A 275 -7.72 3.74 7.99
N ASP A 276 -8.95 3.55 8.43
CA ASP A 276 -10.00 3.19 7.48
C ASP A 276 -10.44 4.42 6.69
N TRP A 277 -11.01 4.17 5.52
CA TRP A 277 -11.49 5.22 4.63
C TRP A 277 -12.67 6.02 5.21
N ASP A 278 -13.40 5.48 6.20
CA ASP A 278 -14.54 6.10 6.88
C ASP A 278 -14.18 6.83 8.18
N VAL A 279 -12.88 6.97 8.47
CA VAL A 279 -12.40 7.75 9.62
C VAL A 279 -12.86 9.20 9.50
N ARG A 280 -13.22 9.81 10.63
CA ARG A 280 -13.56 11.25 10.69
C ARG A 280 -12.38 12.08 10.24
N GLU A 281 -12.59 13.09 9.37
CA GLU A 281 -11.45 13.86 8.82
C GLU A 281 -10.76 14.71 9.90
N THR A 282 -11.48 15.05 10.98
CA THR A 282 -10.95 15.70 12.18
C THR A 282 -9.95 14.81 12.93
N ALA A 283 -10.28 13.54 13.14
CA ALA A 283 -9.37 12.57 13.75
C ALA A 283 -8.16 12.31 12.85
N ALA A 284 -8.38 12.11 11.55
CA ALA A 284 -7.30 11.91 10.58
C ALA A 284 -6.31 13.09 10.56
N ALA A 285 -6.81 14.33 10.62
CA ALA A 285 -5.99 15.52 10.73
C ALA A 285 -5.16 15.53 12.03
N GLU A 286 -5.75 15.20 13.17
CA GLU A 286 -5.05 15.13 14.45
C GLU A 286 -3.95 14.07 14.45
N ILE A 287 -4.23 12.87 13.94
CA ILE A 287 -3.27 11.78 13.79
C ILE A 287 -2.11 12.20 12.86
N ALA A 288 -2.41 12.87 11.74
CA ALA A 288 -1.42 13.34 10.78
C ALA A 288 -0.42 14.36 11.36
N ARG A 289 -0.75 15.05 12.47
CA ARG A 289 0.21 15.93 13.16
C ARG A 289 1.42 15.16 13.69
N PHE A 290 1.19 13.95 14.18
CA PHE A 290 2.20 13.13 14.84
C PHE A 290 2.76 12.04 13.92
N ALA A 291 1.97 11.50 12.99
CA ALA A 291 2.38 10.41 12.12
C ALA A 291 3.42 10.83 11.07
N ASP A 292 4.40 9.97 10.81
CA ASP A 292 5.39 10.14 9.71
C ASP A 292 4.79 9.86 8.33
N PHE A 293 3.79 8.98 8.29
CA PHE A 293 3.08 8.57 7.08
C PHE A 293 1.71 7.99 7.43
N ILE A 294 0.82 7.95 6.44
CA ILE A 294 -0.53 7.40 6.57
C ILE A 294 -0.71 6.28 5.55
N VAL A 295 -1.33 5.19 5.99
CA VAL A 295 -1.87 4.14 5.12
C VAL A 295 -3.39 4.19 5.23
N ILE A 296 -4.09 4.47 4.14
CA ILE A 296 -5.54 4.38 4.08
C ILE A 296 -5.89 2.97 3.63
N ASN A 297 -6.55 2.21 4.50
CA ASN A 297 -7.00 0.86 4.23
C ASN A 297 -8.24 0.90 3.33
N GLY A 298 -8.05 0.43 2.10
CA GLY A 298 -9.11 0.35 1.11
C GLY A 298 -10.04 -0.86 1.31
N LYS A 299 -9.56 -1.89 2.00
CA LYS A 299 -10.30 -3.14 2.22
C LYS A 299 -11.03 -3.08 3.56
N HIS A 300 -12.23 -2.50 3.56
CA HIS A 300 -13.12 -2.47 4.73
C HIS A 300 -14.32 -3.40 4.55
N GLU A 301 -14.77 -4.04 5.63
CA GLU A 301 -16.03 -4.78 5.61
C GLU A 301 -17.19 -3.82 5.29
N GLY A 302 -17.95 -4.10 4.23
CA GLY A 302 -19.06 -3.24 3.80
C GLY A 302 -18.71 -2.15 2.77
N ALA A 303 -17.47 -2.06 2.27
CA ALA A 303 -17.15 -1.18 1.14
C ALA A 303 -18.03 -1.49 -0.09
N TRP A 304 -18.30 -2.78 -0.34
CA TRP A 304 -19.25 -3.27 -1.36
C TRP A 304 -20.68 -2.72 -1.18
N LEU A 305 -21.09 -2.41 0.06
CA LEU A 305 -22.42 -1.86 0.33
C LEU A 305 -22.48 -0.40 -0.12
N MET A 306 -21.38 0.35 0.03
CA MET A 306 -21.31 1.74 -0.43
C MET A 306 -21.29 1.83 -1.95
N GLU A 307 -20.60 0.92 -2.63
CA GLU A 307 -20.69 0.76 -4.09
C GLU A 307 -22.14 0.49 -4.53
N TYR A 308 -22.85 -0.38 -3.82
CA TYR A 308 -24.25 -0.68 -4.10
C TYR A 308 -25.17 0.54 -3.91
N LEU A 309 -24.92 1.33 -2.86
CA LEU A 309 -25.69 2.51 -2.49
C LEU A 309 -25.33 3.77 -3.30
N ALA A 310 -24.19 3.77 -3.99
CA ALA A 310 -23.76 4.87 -4.86
C ALA A 310 -24.75 5.05 -6.02
N SER A 311 -25.04 6.32 -6.36
CA SER A 311 -25.82 6.64 -7.55
C SER A 311 -25.11 6.19 -8.82
N GLU A 312 -25.84 6.04 -9.93
CA GLU A 312 -25.25 5.64 -11.23
C GLU A 312 -24.12 6.58 -11.68
N GLU A 313 -24.20 7.88 -11.36
CA GLU A 313 -23.13 8.86 -11.63
C GLU A 313 -21.91 8.69 -10.71
N GLU A 314 -22.11 8.20 -9.49
CA GLU A 314 -21.05 7.97 -8.51
C GLU A 314 -20.37 6.61 -8.72
N ARG A 315 -21.08 5.60 -9.24
CA ARG A 315 -20.53 4.25 -9.53
C ARG A 315 -19.31 4.29 -10.46
N GLY A 316 -19.27 5.23 -11.40
CA GLY A 316 -18.10 5.44 -12.27
C GLY A 316 -16.88 6.04 -11.55
N LYS A 317 -17.04 6.52 -10.31
CA LYS A 317 -15.99 7.16 -9.48
C LYS A 317 -15.71 6.37 -8.20
N VAL A 318 -16.00 5.07 -8.21
CA VAL A 318 -15.68 4.15 -7.12
C VAL A 318 -14.39 3.41 -7.48
N LEU A 319 -13.43 3.38 -6.56
CA LEU A 319 -12.22 2.59 -6.74
C LEU A 319 -12.58 1.10 -6.68
N SER A 320 -11.74 0.23 -7.24
CA SER A 320 -11.93 -1.23 -7.23
C SER A 320 -12.08 -1.83 -5.82
N ALA A 321 -11.64 -1.09 -4.80
CA ALA A 321 -11.85 -1.42 -3.39
C ALA A 321 -13.26 -1.12 -2.85
N GLY A 322 -14.18 -0.58 -3.66
CA GLY A 322 -15.54 -0.20 -3.28
C GLY A 322 -15.65 1.16 -2.59
N ILE A 323 -14.63 2.02 -2.71
CA ILE A 323 -14.58 3.31 -2.01
C ILE A 323 -14.91 4.45 -2.96
N PRO A 324 -15.87 5.34 -2.62
CA PRO A 324 -16.14 6.53 -3.40
C PRO A 324 -14.94 7.48 -3.42
N TYR A 325 -14.56 7.96 -4.61
CA TYR A 325 -13.46 8.90 -4.79
C TYR A 325 -13.59 10.18 -3.95
N SER A 326 -14.81 10.73 -3.84
CA SER A 326 -15.08 11.97 -3.09
C SER A 326 -14.71 11.84 -1.61
N VAL A 327 -14.97 10.69 -0.99
CA VAL A 327 -14.65 10.44 0.41
C VAL A 327 -13.13 10.41 0.61
N LEU A 328 -12.40 9.76 -0.30
CA LEU A 328 -10.94 9.77 -0.26
C LEU A 328 -10.36 11.18 -0.51
N GLU A 329 -10.97 11.96 -1.40
CA GLU A 329 -10.55 13.33 -1.69
C GLU A 329 -10.64 14.22 -0.45
N GLU A 330 -11.77 14.20 0.26
CA GLU A 330 -11.96 14.97 1.50
C GLU A 330 -10.99 14.54 2.62
N LEU A 331 -10.81 13.23 2.78
CA LEU A 331 -9.89 12.66 3.76
C LEU A 331 -8.43 13.08 3.48
N VAL A 332 -7.97 12.91 2.24
CA VAL A 332 -6.61 13.27 1.79
C VAL A 332 -6.40 14.78 1.94
N TYR A 333 -7.40 15.60 1.58
CA TYR A 333 -7.35 17.04 1.74
C TYR A 333 -7.17 17.44 3.22
N SER A 334 -7.96 16.86 4.14
CA SER A 334 -7.85 17.16 5.57
C SER A 334 -6.47 16.80 6.15
N ILE A 335 -5.94 15.64 5.77
CA ILE A 335 -4.60 15.18 6.16
C ILE A 335 -3.54 16.16 5.66
N ARG A 336 -3.56 16.51 4.37
CA ARG A 336 -2.56 17.39 3.74
C ARG A 336 -2.65 18.83 4.19
N ARG A 337 -3.84 19.32 4.50
CA ARG A 337 -4.01 20.64 5.12
C ARG A 337 -3.26 20.71 6.46
N THR A 338 -3.16 19.58 7.17
CA THR A 338 -2.44 19.50 8.44
C THR A 338 -0.94 19.25 8.26
N LYS A 339 -0.56 18.35 7.35
CA LYS A 339 0.85 18.04 7.04
C LYS A 339 1.03 17.88 5.53
N PRO A 340 1.35 18.96 4.78
CA PRO A 340 1.31 18.98 3.31
C PRO A 340 2.18 17.93 2.61
N ALA A 341 3.34 17.62 3.18
CA ALA A 341 4.31 16.68 2.60
C ALA A 341 4.22 15.27 3.20
N ILE A 342 3.17 14.94 3.96
CA ILE A 342 3.02 13.60 4.54
C ILE A 342 2.84 12.57 3.44
N ARG A 343 3.55 11.44 3.56
CA ARG A 343 3.40 10.32 2.65
C ARG A 343 2.07 9.62 2.93
N ILE A 344 1.23 9.49 1.90
CA ILE A 344 -0.03 8.76 1.97
C ILE A 344 0.04 7.55 1.03
N CYS A 345 -0.30 6.38 1.55
CA CYS A 345 -0.41 5.12 0.83
C CYS A 345 -1.86 4.66 0.80
N LEU A 346 -2.39 4.30 -0.36
CA LEU A 346 -3.66 3.56 -0.44
C LEU A 346 -3.37 2.06 -0.42
N SER A 347 -3.93 1.33 0.54
CA SER A 347 -3.80 -0.14 0.68
C SER A 347 -5.10 -0.83 0.27
N GLY A 348 -5.05 -2.12 -0.07
CA GLY A 348 -6.20 -2.92 -0.48
C GLY A 348 -6.07 -3.46 -1.90
N ALA A 349 -7.18 -3.87 -2.50
CA ALA A 349 -7.22 -4.42 -3.86
C ALA A 349 -7.10 -3.32 -4.93
N VAL A 350 -6.03 -2.52 -4.86
CA VAL A 350 -5.72 -1.46 -5.85
C VAL A 350 -5.34 -2.11 -7.18
N LYS A 351 -6.07 -1.75 -8.23
CA LYS A 351 -5.87 -2.24 -9.60
C LYS A 351 -5.21 -1.20 -10.50
N PRO A 352 -4.72 -1.59 -11.70
CA PRO A 352 -4.18 -0.63 -12.66
C PRO A 352 -5.17 0.50 -13.01
N SER A 353 -6.45 0.18 -13.13
CA SER A 353 -7.55 1.14 -13.36
C SER A 353 -7.71 2.20 -12.28
N ASP A 354 -7.33 1.91 -11.03
CA ASP A 354 -7.47 2.86 -9.91
C ASP A 354 -6.41 3.96 -9.94
N LEU A 355 -5.32 3.80 -10.70
CA LEU A 355 -4.19 4.71 -10.66
C LEU A 355 -4.53 6.12 -11.08
N ALA A 356 -5.51 6.30 -11.97
CA ALA A 356 -6.01 7.64 -12.31
C ALA A 356 -6.45 8.42 -11.07
N TYR A 357 -7.16 7.76 -10.15
CA TYR A 357 -7.60 8.35 -8.89
C TYR A 357 -6.43 8.56 -7.92
N VAL A 358 -5.52 7.59 -7.83
CA VAL A 358 -4.32 7.67 -6.99
C VAL A 358 -3.47 8.90 -7.36
N TYR A 359 -3.21 9.12 -8.64
CA TYR A 359 -2.44 10.28 -9.11
C TYR A 359 -3.20 11.60 -8.97
N ARG A 360 -4.53 11.62 -9.23
CA ARG A 360 -5.35 12.84 -9.02
C ARG A 360 -5.37 13.29 -7.56
N LEU A 361 -5.47 12.35 -6.63
CA LEU A 361 -5.34 12.61 -5.19
C LEU A 361 -3.89 12.96 -4.79
N GLY A 362 -2.93 12.79 -5.71
CA GLY A 362 -1.51 13.00 -5.52
C GLY A 362 -0.88 12.02 -4.53
N LEU A 363 -1.44 10.83 -4.32
CA LEU A 363 -0.92 9.86 -3.36
C LEU A 363 0.52 9.45 -3.70
N ASN A 364 1.27 9.05 -2.68
CA ASN A 364 2.71 8.78 -2.82
C ASN A 364 3.01 7.30 -3.00
N ALA A 365 2.06 6.45 -2.64
CA ALA A 365 2.21 5.01 -2.62
C ALA A 365 0.88 4.30 -2.77
N VAL A 366 0.95 3.06 -3.23
CA VAL A 366 -0.15 2.09 -3.21
C VAL A 366 0.37 0.76 -2.67
N SER A 367 -0.48 0.00 -2.01
CA SER A 367 -0.24 -1.39 -1.64
C SER A 367 -1.30 -2.25 -2.28
N THR A 368 -0.88 -3.32 -2.97
CA THR A 368 -1.78 -4.23 -3.67
C THR A 368 -1.43 -5.69 -3.40
N VAL A 369 -2.31 -6.61 -3.79
CA VAL A 369 -2.07 -8.05 -3.68
C VAL A 369 -1.02 -8.51 -4.69
N PRO A 370 -0.27 -9.60 -4.43
CA PRO A 370 0.81 -10.04 -5.31
C PRO A 370 0.43 -10.23 -6.79
N SER A 371 -0.80 -10.67 -7.08
CA SER A 371 -1.28 -10.88 -8.46
C SER A 371 -1.44 -9.57 -9.26
N GLU A 372 -1.75 -8.47 -8.58
CA GLU A 372 -1.97 -7.15 -9.20
C GLU A 372 -0.68 -6.33 -9.28
N LEU A 373 0.36 -6.73 -8.54
CA LEU A 373 1.62 -6.01 -8.42
C LEU A 373 2.28 -5.70 -9.78
N PRO A 374 2.40 -6.65 -10.73
CA PRO A 374 2.97 -6.36 -12.06
C PRO A 374 2.16 -5.31 -12.83
N GLY A 375 0.82 -5.42 -12.78
CA GLY A 375 -0.07 -4.52 -13.50
C GLY A 375 -0.02 -3.09 -12.98
N VAL A 376 -0.08 -2.94 -11.65
CA VAL A 376 0.02 -1.64 -10.99
C VAL A 376 1.36 -0.98 -11.25
N ARG A 377 2.47 -1.75 -11.25
CA ARG A 377 3.79 -1.22 -11.62
C ARG A 377 3.79 -0.68 -13.04
N LEU A 378 3.37 -1.47 -14.02
CA LEU A 378 3.34 -1.07 -15.43
C LEU A 378 2.45 0.16 -15.66
N ALA A 379 1.22 0.14 -15.14
CA ALA A 379 0.30 1.27 -15.29
C ALA A 379 0.81 2.54 -14.59
N ALA A 380 1.52 2.43 -13.48
CA ALA A 380 2.12 3.58 -12.81
C ALA A 380 3.17 4.27 -13.70
N ALA A 381 4.03 3.50 -14.36
CA ALA A 381 5.00 4.06 -15.31
C ALA A 381 4.31 4.64 -16.55
N GLN A 382 3.29 3.97 -17.08
CA GLN A 382 2.52 4.48 -18.21
C GLN A 382 1.89 5.84 -17.89
N TRP A 383 1.31 6.00 -16.70
CA TRP A 383 0.71 7.25 -16.27
C TRP A 383 1.72 8.40 -16.23
N GLU A 384 2.86 8.19 -15.57
CA GLU A 384 3.91 9.22 -15.48
C GLU A 384 4.53 9.55 -16.86
N LEU A 385 4.63 8.57 -17.76
CA LEU A 385 5.08 8.80 -19.13
C LEU A 385 4.08 9.66 -19.92
N LEU A 386 2.78 9.36 -19.81
CA LEU A 386 1.73 10.15 -20.47
C LEU A 386 1.68 11.58 -19.93
N GLU A 387 1.81 11.76 -18.62
CA GLU A 387 1.89 13.07 -17.98
C GLU A 387 3.08 13.89 -18.49
N ARG A 388 4.28 13.29 -18.53
CA ARG A 388 5.48 13.93 -19.11
C ARG A 388 5.26 14.34 -20.57
N GLN A 389 4.66 13.47 -21.38
CA GLN A 389 4.36 13.79 -22.79
C GLN A 389 3.35 14.94 -22.90
N HIS A 390 2.32 14.96 -22.04
CA HIS A 390 1.33 16.02 -22.01
C HIS A 390 1.96 17.37 -21.63
N GLU A 391 2.81 17.41 -20.60
CA GLU A 391 3.55 18.61 -20.20
C GLU A 391 4.44 19.15 -21.32
N LEU A 392 5.18 18.27 -22.02
CA LEU A 392 6.03 18.65 -23.14
C LEU A 392 5.22 19.26 -24.30
N ARG A 393 4.04 18.70 -24.59
CA ARG A 393 3.12 19.24 -25.61
C ARG A 393 2.58 20.61 -25.19
N ARG A 394 2.16 20.78 -23.93
CA ARG A 394 1.68 22.08 -23.41
C ARG A 394 2.76 23.16 -23.48
N ARG A 395 4.00 22.85 -23.08
CA ARG A 395 5.15 23.78 -23.18
C ARG A 395 5.46 24.14 -24.63
N SER A 396 5.40 23.17 -25.55
CA SER A 396 5.62 23.40 -26.98
C SER A 396 4.53 24.26 -27.62
N ALA A 397 3.29 24.17 -27.13
CA ALA A 397 2.17 25.00 -27.57
C ALA A 397 2.26 26.44 -27.03
N GLN A 398 2.70 26.61 -25.78
CA GLN A 398 2.89 27.93 -25.14
C GLN A 398 4.14 28.68 -25.63
N GLY A 399 5.19 27.98 -26.07
CA GLY A 399 6.39 28.61 -26.66
C GLY A 399 6.24 29.04 -28.12
N ARG A 400 5.07 28.87 -28.73
CA ARG A 400 4.75 29.26 -30.12
C ARG A 400 3.89 30.52 -30.24
N THR A 401 3.56 31.16 -29.12
CA THR A 401 2.95 32.51 -29.05
C THR A 401 4.01 33.54 -28.71
#